data_AF-A0A968XUS5-F1
#
_entry.id   AF-A0A968XUS5-F1
#
_cell.length_a   1.000
_cell.length_b   1.000
_cell.length_c   1.000
_cell.angle_alpha   90.00
_cell.angle_beta   90.00
_cell.angle_gamma   90.00
#
_symmetry.space_group_name_H-M   'P 1'
#
loop_
_entity.id
_entity.type
_entity.pdbx_description
1 polymer ?
#
loop_
_entity_poly.entity_id
_entity_poly.type
_entity_poly.pdbx_seq_one_letter_code
_entity_poly.pdbx_strand_id
1 'polypeptide(L)'
;MGLPDNFEFEFVSDELDGSSVGEGGVVRPRYNNKLTLAEAIEENVLSRVYLGVHWEFDGREGERNGRRSPNTSAVPSHGWPRFGARFGR
;
A
#
# COMPACT_ATOMS: atom_id res chain seq x y z
N MET A 1 7.69 -14.75 -12.89
CA MET A 1 6.29 -14.93 -13.35
C MET A 1 5.42 -14.36 -12.23
N GLY A 2 4.58 -13.38 -12.51
CA GLY A 2 3.77 -12.71 -11.47
C GLY A 2 2.64 -13.62 -10.96
N LEU A 3 2.13 -13.33 -9.75
CA LEU A 3 0.91 -13.97 -9.24
C LEU A 3 -0.31 -13.50 -10.06
N PRO A 4 -1.32 -14.36 -10.26
CA PRO A 4 -2.52 -13.97 -10.98
C PRO A 4 -3.42 -13.06 -10.13
N ASP A 5 -4.21 -12.21 -10.79
CA ASP A 5 -5.09 -11.23 -10.13
C ASP A 5 -6.14 -11.88 -9.22
N ASN A 6 -6.59 -13.10 -9.54
CA ASN A 6 -7.55 -13.88 -8.76
C ASN A 6 -6.90 -14.80 -7.72
N PHE A 7 -5.63 -14.58 -7.38
CA PHE A 7 -4.95 -15.34 -6.34
C PHE A 7 -5.56 -15.00 -4.97
N GLU A 8 -6.21 -15.98 -4.34
CA GLU A 8 -6.87 -15.83 -3.03
C GLU A 8 -5.89 -16.07 -1.87
N PHE A 9 -5.97 -15.24 -0.84
CA PHE A 9 -5.22 -15.40 0.40
C PHE A 9 -6.00 -14.83 1.60
N GLU A 10 -5.58 -15.24 2.79
CA GLU A 10 -6.10 -14.71 4.05
C GLU A 10 -5.04 -13.79 4.67
N PHE A 11 -5.46 -12.60 5.09
CA PHE A 11 -4.56 -11.55 5.58
C PHE A 11 -5.11 -10.88 6.82
N VAL A 12 -4.19 -10.66 7.76
CA VAL A 12 -4.41 -9.85 8.96
C VAL A 12 -3.33 -8.78 8.95
N SER A 13 -3.75 -7.51 9.00
CA SER A 13 -2.84 -6.38 9.10
C SER A 13 -2.30 -6.26 10.52
N ASP A 14 -1.03 -5.90 10.65
CA ASP A 14 -0.41 -5.61 11.96
C ASP A 14 -1.12 -4.45 12.68
N GLU A 15 -1.76 -3.53 11.94
CA GLU A 15 -2.54 -2.44 12.54
C GLU A 15 -3.87 -2.92 13.18
N LEU A 16 -4.38 -4.08 12.76
CA LEU A 16 -5.67 -4.66 13.15
C LEU A 16 -5.50 -6.14 13.51
N ASP A 17 -4.49 -6.46 14.31
CA ASP A 17 -4.13 -7.83 14.68
C ASP A 17 -4.79 -8.32 15.99
N GLY A 18 -5.37 -7.39 16.76
CA GLY A 18 -5.91 -7.65 18.09
C GLY A 18 -4.91 -7.43 19.23
N SER A 19 -3.71 -6.91 18.94
CA SER A 19 -2.64 -6.68 19.91
C SER A 19 -2.07 -5.26 19.83
N SER A 20 -2.04 -4.68 18.64
CA SER A 20 -1.60 -3.31 18.38
C SER A 20 -2.42 -2.29 19.17
N VAL A 21 -1.70 -1.42 19.86
CA VAL A 21 -2.26 -0.40 20.74
C VAL A 21 -2.24 0.94 20.02
N GLY A 22 -3.41 1.57 19.91
CA GLY A 22 -3.52 2.91 19.35
C GLY A 22 -3.09 4.01 20.31
N GLU A 23 -3.06 5.25 19.83
CA GLU A 23 -2.63 6.45 20.57
C GLU A 23 -3.36 6.65 21.91
N GLY A 24 -4.58 6.11 22.07
CA GLY A 24 -5.36 6.17 23.30
C GLY A 24 -5.14 5.02 24.29
N GLY A 25 -4.16 4.15 24.07
CA GLY A 25 -3.96 2.94 24.89
C GLY A 25 -5.00 1.84 24.64
N VAL A 26 -5.85 2.00 23.63
CA VAL A 26 -6.90 1.04 23.27
C VAL A 26 -6.35 0.05 22.26
N VAL A 27 -6.53 -1.25 22.54
CA VAL A 27 -6.20 -2.33 21.61
C VAL A 27 -7.14 -2.28 20.41
N ARG A 28 -6.58 -2.30 19.21
CA ARG A 28 -7.37 -2.31 17.97
C ARG A 28 -7.95 -3.70 17.73
N PRO A 29 -9.20 -3.81 17.24
CA PRO A 29 -9.84 -5.10 17.02
C PRO A 29 -9.10 -5.91 15.95
N ARG A 30 -9.08 -7.24 16.11
CA ARG A 30 -8.55 -8.14 15.09
C ARG A 30 -9.48 -8.16 13.89
N TYR A 31 -8.95 -7.85 12.71
CA TYR A 31 -9.66 -7.91 11.45
C TYR A 31 -8.96 -8.89 10.51
N ASN A 32 -9.71 -9.90 10.07
CA ASN A 32 -9.19 -10.98 9.24
C ASN A 32 -9.99 -11.05 7.96
N ASN A 33 -9.32 -10.84 6.83
CA ASN A 33 -9.94 -10.79 5.52
C ASN A 33 -9.42 -11.88 4.60
N LYS A 34 -10.33 -12.45 3.82
CA LYS A 34 -10.00 -13.24 2.63
C LYS A 34 -10.12 -12.32 1.42
N LEU A 35 -9.04 -12.19 0.66
CA LEU A 35 -8.93 -11.27 -0.46
C LEU A 35 -8.29 -11.98 -1.65
N THR A 36 -8.64 -11.53 -2.84
CA THR A 36 -7.83 -11.75 -4.04
C THR A 36 -6.71 -10.71 -4.13
N LEU A 37 -5.69 -10.98 -4.95
CA LEU A 37 -4.62 -10.01 -5.21
C LEU A 37 -5.15 -8.70 -5.80
N ALA A 38 -6.14 -8.76 -6.70
CA ALA A 38 -6.79 -7.57 -7.25
C ALA A 38 -7.50 -6.73 -6.18
N GLU A 39 -8.31 -7.37 -5.33
CA GLU A 39 -9.03 -6.70 -4.23
C GLU A 39 -8.06 -6.08 -3.23
N ALA A 40 -6.98 -6.80 -2.88
CA ALA A 40 -5.98 -6.30 -1.96
C ALA A 40 -5.24 -5.05 -2.49
N ILE A 41 -5.00 -4.97 -3.81
CA ILE A 41 -4.42 -3.77 -4.44
C ILE A 41 -5.39 -2.59 -4.35
N GLU A 42 -6.67 -2.81 -4.66
CA GLU A 42 -7.71 -1.77 -4.61
C GLU A 42 -7.95 -1.26 -3.18
N GLU A 43 -8.11 -2.17 -2.20
CA GLU A 43 -8.29 -1.80 -0.79
C GLU A 43 -7.09 -1.03 -0.24
N ASN A 44 -5.86 -1.40 -0.62
CA ASN A 44 -4.66 -0.66 -0.23
C ASN A 44 -4.66 0.77 -0.79
N VAL A 45 -5.11 0.97 -2.02
CA VAL A 45 -5.27 2.32 -2.60
C VAL A 45 -6.33 3.12 -1.84
N LEU A 46 -7.51 2.55 -1.62
CA LEU A 46 -8.62 3.22 -0.94
C LEU A 46 -8.32 3.52 0.53
N SER A 47 -7.48 2.71 1.20
CA SER A 47 -7.09 2.93 2.59
C SER A 47 -6.52 4.34 2.82
N ARG A 48 -5.73 4.86 1.88
CA ARG A 48 -5.12 6.20 1.97
C ARG A 48 -6.13 7.32 1.76
N VAL A 49 -7.18 7.06 0.98
CA VAL A 49 -8.30 7.98 0.80
C VAL A 49 -9.15 8.01 2.07
N TYR A 50 -9.45 6.85 2.67
CA TYR A 50 -10.20 6.79 3.93
C TYR A 50 -9.47 7.44 5.11
N LEU A 51 -8.14 7.36 5.13
CA LEU A 51 -7.31 8.07 6.11
C LEU A 51 -7.20 9.58 5.81
N GLY A 52 -7.70 10.06 4.67
CA GLY A 52 -7.66 11.46 4.28
C GLY A 52 -6.26 11.99 3.92
N VAL A 53 -5.30 11.09 3.67
CA VAL A 53 -3.90 11.43 3.39
C VAL A 53 -3.57 11.46 1.89
N HIS A 54 -4.42 10.90 1.04
CA HIS A 54 -4.28 10.94 -0.42
C HIS A 54 -5.61 11.26 -1.10
N TRP A 55 -5.54 11.91 -2.26
CA TRP A 55 -6.66 12.03 -3.17
C TRP A 55 -6.82 10.75 -4.00
N GLU A 56 -8.03 10.41 -4.42
CA GLU A 56 -8.34 9.18 -5.17
C GLU A 56 -7.51 9.04 -6.46
N PHE A 57 -7.22 10.14 -7.14
CA PHE A 57 -6.43 10.13 -8.37
C PHE A 57 -4.96 9.74 -8.13
N ASP A 58 -4.37 10.13 -6.99
CA ASP A 58 -2.97 9.80 -6.67
C ASP A 58 -2.78 8.28 -6.51
N GLY A 59 -3.78 7.62 -5.91
CA GLY A 59 -3.77 6.17 -5.71
C GLY A 59 -3.86 5.38 -7.01
N ARG A 60 -4.77 5.78 -7.90
CA ARG A 60 -4.96 5.13 -9.21
C ARG A 60 -3.75 5.28 -10.13
N GLU A 61 -3.10 6.45 -10.13
CA GLU A 61 -1.86 6.64 -10.90
C GLU A 61 -0.71 5.79 -10.34
N GLY A 62 -0.64 5.61 -9.01
CA GLY A 62 0.31 4.69 -8.37
C GLY A 62 0.15 3.24 -8.84
N GLU A 63 -1.10 2.74 -8.87
CA GLU A 63 -1.42 1.39 -9.37
C GLU A 63 -1.04 1.23 -10.85
N ARG A 64 -1.40 2.22 -11.69
CA ARG A 64 -1.08 2.22 -13.12
C ARG A 64 0.42 2.14 -13.37
N ASN A 65 1.21 2.85 -12.58
CA ASN A 65 2.68 2.80 -12.64
C ASN A 65 3.23 1.44 -12.18
N GLY A 66 2.64 0.83 -11.15
CA GLY A 66 2.99 -0.50 -10.67
C GLY A 66 2.79 -1.58 -11.74
N ARG A 67 1.64 -1.59 -12.42
CA ARG A 67 1.37 -2.52 -13.54
C ARG A 67 2.34 -2.34 -14.72
N ARG A 68 2.80 -1.11 -14.96
CA ARG A 68 3.73 -0.80 -16.06
C ARG A 68 5.17 -1.24 -15.78
N SER A 69 5.54 -1.47 -14.53
CA SER A 69 6.88 -1.93 -14.13
C SER A 69 6.80 -3.33 -13.53
N PRO A 70 6.72 -4.41 -14.33
CA PRO A 70 6.66 -5.77 -13.81
C PRO A 70 7.97 -6.22 -13.16
N ASN A 71 9.07 -5.49 -13.36
CA ASN A 71 10.37 -5.80 -12.79
C ASN A 71 11.33 -4.60 -12.92
N THR A 72 11.58 -3.87 -11.83
CA THR A 72 12.77 -3.01 -11.73
C THR A 72 13.51 -3.32 -10.45
N SER A 73 14.07 -4.53 -10.37
CA SER A 73 15.26 -4.80 -9.55
C SER A 73 16.54 -4.46 -10.31
N ALA A 74 16.50 -3.45 -11.18
CA ALA A 74 17.70 -2.70 -11.53
C ALA A 74 17.84 -1.64 -10.44
N VAL A 75 18.54 -1.98 -9.36
CA VAL A 75 19.21 -0.96 -8.55
C VAL A 75 20.20 -0.32 -9.53
N PRO A 76 20.01 0.93 -9.99
CA PRO A 76 21.03 1.56 -10.81
C PRO A 76 22.23 1.73 -9.88
N SER A 77 23.35 1.08 -10.19
CA SER A 77 24.57 1.20 -9.40
C SER A 77 25.16 2.61 -9.41
N HIS A 78 24.53 3.60 -10.06
CA HIS A 78 24.95 5.00 -10.07
C HIS A 78 23.73 5.95 -10.14
N GLY A 79 23.60 6.82 -9.13
CA GLY A 79 22.94 8.12 -9.22
C GLY A 79 21.41 8.15 -9.13
N TRP A 80 20.86 8.15 -7.91
CA TRP A 80 19.47 8.54 -7.66
C TRP A 80 19.27 10.03 -8.03
N PRO A 81 18.32 10.40 -8.91
CA PRO A 81 17.88 11.77 -9.00
C PRO A 81 17.02 12.09 -7.77
N ARG A 82 17.52 12.98 -6.92
CA ARG A 82 16.78 13.55 -5.78
C ARG A 82 15.64 14.43 -6.31
N PHE A 83 14.44 13.90 -6.45
CA PHE A 83 13.22 14.71 -6.38
C PHE A 83 12.75 14.79 -4.92
N GLY A 84 13.56 15.46 -4.10
CA GLY A 84 13.09 16.00 -2.83
C GLY A 84 12.47 17.35 -3.13
N ALA A 85 11.15 17.47 -2.94
CA ALA A 85 10.49 18.76 -2.85
C ALA A 85 11.24 19.62 -1.82
N ARG A 86 11.86 20.70 -2.29
CA ARG A 86 12.50 21.68 -1.43
C ARG A 86 11.37 22.50 -0.79
N PHE A 87 10.95 22.11 0.41
CA PHE A 87 10.26 23.02 1.32
C PHE A 87 11.27 23.62 2.29
N GLY A 88 11.33 24.94 2.30
CA GLY A 88 12.22 25.80 3.08
C GLY A 88 12.37 27.11 2.29
N ARG A 89 11.90 28.26 2.75
CA ARG A 89 11.60 28.80 4.08
C ARG A 89 10.26 29.52 4.08
#